data_AF-A0A556MI57-F1
#
_entry.id   AF-A0A556MI57-F1
#
_cell.length_a   1.000
_cell.length_b   1.000
_cell.length_c   1.000
_cell.angle_alpha   90.00
_cell.angle_beta   90.00
_cell.angle_gamma   90.00
#
_symmetry.space_group_name_H-M   'P 1'
#
loop_
_entity.id
_entity.type
_entity.pdbx_description
1 polymer ?
#
loop_
_entity_poly.entity_id
_entity_poly.type
_entity_poly.pdbx_seq_one_letter_code
_entity_poly.pdbx_strand_id
1 'polypeptide(L)'
;MVEVSQISEFGKILIFLITGIIAVGLMFFLNRLIAPSNPTTEKLTSYECGEEPIGNAWLPFNSRFYVIALIFLLFDVEMVFIFPWATVFGSHEIITADARWGWFSLAEMFIFLGILILGLVYVWCKGDLDWIKPKPAVPTTNANIPASLYDQLNIEQGTFKVRPFAAEPALATTTAPVAATTEPAPVRKPMFKPTFKKPADE
;
A
#
# COMPACT_ATOMS: atom_id res chain seq x y z
N MET A 1 -40.16 28.52 -10.18
CA MET A 1 -40.75 27.87 -8.99
C MET A 1 -39.60 27.38 -8.14
N VAL A 2 -39.32 28.06 -7.03
CA VAL A 2 -38.28 27.62 -6.08
C VAL A 2 -38.86 26.40 -5.38
N GLU A 3 -38.29 25.23 -5.63
CA GLU A 3 -38.57 24.01 -4.87
C GLU A 3 -38.28 24.32 -3.40
N VAL A 4 -39.34 24.53 -2.61
CA VAL A 4 -39.24 24.68 -1.16
C VAL A 4 -38.95 23.29 -0.61
N SER A 5 -37.67 22.93 -0.57
CA SER A 5 -37.22 21.73 0.12
C SER A 5 -37.56 21.88 1.60
N GLN A 6 -38.60 21.17 2.06
CA GLN A 6 -39.03 21.15 3.47
C GLN A 6 -38.03 20.46 4.41
N ILE A 7 -36.92 19.95 3.86
CA ILE A 7 -35.88 19.23 4.57
C ILE A 7 -34.65 20.14 4.69
N SER A 8 -34.20 20.37 5.93
CA SER A 8 -32.94 21.06 6.22
C SER A 8 -31.78 20.46 5.44
N GLU A 9 -30.76 21.25 5.11
CA GLU A 9 -29.55 20.76 4.43
C GLU A 9 -28.90 19.59 5.18
N PHE A 10 -28.91 19.62 6.53
CA PHE A 10 -28.48 18.50 7.36
C PHE A 10 -29.33 17.25 7.16
N GLY A 11 -30.64 17.41 6.92
CA GLY A 11 -31.54 16.30 6.60
C GLY A 11 -31.22 15.66 5.24
N LYS A 12 -30.83 16.47 4.24
CA LYS A 12 -30.37 15.94 2.93
C LYS A 12 -29.09 15.12 3.09
N ILE A 13 -28.13 15.62 3.89
CA ILE A 13 -26.88 14.92 4.21
C ILE A 13 -27.17 13.59 4.93
N LEU A 14 -28.08 13.61 5.91
CA LEU A 14 -28.47 12.41 6.65
C LEU A 14 -29.13 11.36 5.74
N ILE A 15 -30.05 11.77 4.86
CA ILE A 15 -30.69 10.87 3.88
C ILE A 15 -29.64 10.28 2.95
N PHE A 16 -28.68 11.08 2.48
CA PHE A 16 -27.58 10.60 1.65
C PHE A 16 -26.73 9.55 2.37
N LEU A 17 -26.35 9.79 3.64
CA LEU A 17 -25.61 8.85 4.46
C LEU A 17 -26.37 7.54 4.66
N ILE A 18 -27.65 7.61 5.03
CA ILE A 18 -28.51 6.44 5.23
C ILE A 18 -28.64 5.64 3.93
N THR A 19 -28.88 6.33 2.81
CA THR A 19 -29.01 5.69 1.50
C THR A 19 -27.71 4.99 1.11
N GLY A 20 -26.55 5.60 1.38
CA GLY A 20 -25.24 4.99 1.16
C GLY A 20 -25.02 3.72 1.99
N ILE A 21 -25.36 3.76 3.29
CA ILE A 21 -25.30 2.59 4.18
C ILE A 21 -26.22 1.48 3.69
N ILE A 22 -27.46 1.81 3.31
CA ILE A 22 -28.42 0.85 2.77
C ILE A 22 -27.91 0.25 1.46
N ALA A 23 -27.36 1.06 0.56
CA ALA A 23 -26.85 0.59 -0.72
C ALA A 23 -25.69 -0.40 -0.53
N VAL A 24 -24.71 -0.07 0.31
CA VAL A 24 -23.58 -0.95 0.63
C VAL A 24 -24.07 -2.21 1.36
N GLY A 25 -24.96 -2.07 2.34
CA GLY A 25 -25.56 -3.19 3.06
C GLY A 25 -26.33 -4.13 2.13
N LEU A 26 -27.10 -3.58 1.19
CA LEU A 26 -27.82 -4.34 0.17
C LEU A 26 -26.86 -5.08 -0.75
N MET A 27 -25.75 -4.47 -1.17
CA MET A 27 -24.72 -5.16 -1.96
C MET A 27 -24.11 -6.35 -1.21
N PHE A 28 -23.76 -6.19 0.08
CA PHE A 28 -23.29 -7.30 0.90
C PHE A 28 -24.35 -8.39 1.08
N PHE A 29 -25.62 -8.00 1.26
CA PHE A 29 -26.74 -8.94 1.37
C PHE A 29 -26.96 -9.74 0.08
N LEU A 30 -26.97 -9.07 -1.08
CA LEU A 30 -27.07 -9.72 -2.38
C LEU A 30 -25.88 -10.66 -2.63
N ASN A 31 -24.66 -10.21 -2.31
CA ASN A 31 -23.47 -11.06 -2.41
C ASN A 31 -23.64 -12.33 -1.56
N ARG A 32 -24.12 -12.19 -0.31
CA ARG A 32 -24.36 -13.33 0.58
C ARG A 32 -25.43 -14.30 0.04
N LEU A 33 -26.43 -13.81 -0.70
CA LEU A 33 -27.51 -14.61 -1.26
C LEU A 33 -27.13 -15.31 -2.58
N ILE A 34 -26.37 -14.62 -3.44
CA ILE A 34 -26.04 -15.09 -4.80
C ILE A 34 -24.72 -15.86 -4.83
N ALA A 35 -23.74 -15.52 -3.98
CA ALA A 35 -22.42 -16.11 -4.03
C ALA A 35 -22.42 -17.60 -3.63
N PRO A 36 -21.72 -18.47 -4.38
CA PRO A 36 -21.52 -19.85 -3.99
C PRO A 36 -20.84 -19.96 -2.62
N SER A 37 -21.54 -20.54 -1.63
CA SER A 37 -20.99 -20.75 -0.29
C SER A 37 -20.39 -22.16 -0.19
N ASN A 38 -19.08 -22.26 -0.38
CA ASN A 38 -18.33 -23.52 -0.20
C ASN A 38 -17.12 -23.29 0.73
N PRO A 39 -17.36 -23.17 2.05
CA PRO A 39 -16.29 -23.04 3.04
C PRO A 39 -15.55 -24.38 3.17
N THR A 40 -14.25 -24.37 2.91
CA THR A 40 -13.34 -25.50 3.14
C THR A 40 -12.29 -25.08 4.16
N THR A 41 -11.73 -26.03 4.91
CA THR A 41 -10.67 -25.76 5.91
C THR A 41 -9.55 -24.92 5.31
N GLU A 42 -9.04 -25.32 4.13
CA GLU A 42 -7.97 -24.61 3.40
C GLU A 42 -8.33 -23.19 2.91
N LYS A 43 -9.61 -22.85 2.77
CA LYS A 43 -10.02 -21.49 2.37
C LYS A 43 -10.16 -20.55 3.57
N LEU A 44 -10.24 -21.12 4.78
CA LEU A 44 -10.42 -20.41 6.03
C LEU A 44 -9.10 -20.29 6.81
N THR A 45 -8.02 -20.90 6.32
CA THR A 45 -6.67 -20.74 6.86
C THR A 45 -6.06 -19.40 6.42
N SER A 46 -5.12 -18.90 7.22
CA SER A 46 -4.35 -17.69 6.89
C SER A 46 -3.48 -17.94 5.66
N TYR A 47 -3.38 -16.94 4.78
CA TYR A 47 -2.52 -17.01 3.62
C TYR A 47 -1.04 -16.85 4.01
N GLU A 48 -0.25 -17.92 3.86
CA GLU A 48 1.20 -17.97 4.12
C GLU A 48 1.97 -18.50 2.90
N CYS A 49 1.56 -18.09 1.69
CA CYS A 49 2.19 -18.51 0.43
C CYS A 49 2.20 -20.05 0.19
N GLY A 50 1.36 -20.81 0.90
CA GLY A 50 1.24 -22.27 0.78
C GLY A 50 1.91 -23.06 1.92
N GLU A 51 2.59 -22.38 2.83
CA GLU A 51 3.19 -22.98 4.03
C GLU A 51 2.22 -22.93 5.22
N GLU A 52 2.40 -23.82 6.19
CA GLU A 52 1.66 -23.73 7.46
C GLU A 52 2.19 -22.54 8.28
N PRO A 53 1.31 -21.70 8.88
CA PRO A 53 1.73 -20.60 9.73
C PRO A 53 2.51 -21.14 10.93
N ILE A 54 3.78 -20.77 11.04
CA ILE A 54 4.66 -21.17 12.14
C ILE A 54 4.89 -19.97 13.06
N GLY A 55 4.70 -20.19 14.35
CA GLY A 55 5.04 -19.22 15.39
C GLY A 55 3.88 -18.33 15.80
N ASN A 56 4.20 -17.31 16.61
CA ASN A 56 3.22 -16.39 17.14
C ASN A 56 3.15 -15.15 16.24
N ALA A 57 1.94 -14.70 15.88
CA ALA A 57 1.71 -13.50 15.06
C ALA A 57 1.95 -12.17 15.83
N TRP A 58 2.45 -12.24 17.06
CA TRP A 58 2.75 -11.07 17.89
C TRP A 58 4.08 -10.46 17.48
N LEU A 59 4.01 -9.42 16.65
CA LEU A 59 5.14 -8.56 16.33
C LEU A 59 5.15 -7.34 17.27
N PRO A 60 6.31 -6.92 17.82
CA PRO A 60 6.39 -5.69 18.59
C PRO A 60 5.94 -4.50 17.73
N PHE A 61 4.92 -3.79 18.21
CA PHE A 61 4.42 -2.61 17.53
C PHE A 61 5.45 -1.47 17.65
N ASN A 62 5.72 -0.81 16.53
CA ASN A 62 6.67 0.29 16.49
C ASN A 62 6.04 1.56 17.09
N SER A 63 6.69 2.18 18.08
CA SER A 63 6.19 3.42 18.71
C SER A 63 6.09 4.61 17.74
N ARG A 64 6.74 4.57 16.58
CA ARG A 64 6.68 5.63 15.56
C ARG A 64 5.26 5.89 15.04
N PHE A 65 4.41 4.87 14.95
CA PHE A 65 3.02 5.06 14.57
C PHE A 65 2.27 5.96 15.56
N TYR A 66 2.56 5.80 16.86
CA TYR A 66 1.99 6.62 17.91
C TYR A 66 2.46 8.07 17.80
N VAL A 67 3.76 8.29 17.56
CA VAL A 67 4.31 9.65 17.39
C VAL A 67 3.67 10.36 16.21
N ILE A 68 3.54 9.69 15.06
CA ILE A 68 2.87 10.25 13.88
C ILE A 68 1.40 10.57 14.18
N ALA A 69 0.68 9.67 14.83
CA ALA A 69 -0.72 9.89 15.20
C ALA A 69 -0.89 11.06 16.18
N LEU A 70 0.01 11.20 17.17
CA LEU A 70 0.00 12.29 18.13
C LEU A 70 0.25 13.64 17.44
N ILE A 71 1.21 13.71 16.52
CA ILE A 71 1.50 14.91 15.75
C ILE A 71 0.31 15.27 14.85
N PHE A 72 -0.28 14.28 14.17
CA PHE A 72 -1.48 14.49 13.36
C PHE A 72 -2.64 15.05 14.20
N LEU A 73 -2.91 14.45 15.37
CA LEU A 73 -3.96 14.93 16.28
C LEU A 73 -3.71 16.38 16.73
N LEU A 74 -2.45 16.73 17.02
CA LEU A 74 -2.09 18.09 17.35
C LEU A 74 -2.43 19.02 16.18
N PHE A 75 -1.95 18.73 14.97
CA PHE A 75 -2.27 19.55 13.79
C PHE A 75 -3.77 19.65 13.48
N ASP A 76 -4.53 18.59 13.71
CA ASP A 76 -5.98 18.56 13.49
C ASP A 76 -6.71 19.51 14.45
N VAL A 77 -6.33 19.51 15.74
CA VAL A 77 -6.85 20.45 16.72
C VAL A 77 -6.49 21.90 16.36
N GLU A 78 -5.28 22.13 15.85
CA GLU A 78 -4.85 23.49 15.48
C GLU A 78 -5.64 24.03 14.27
N MET A 79 -6.07 23.17 13.34
CA MET A 79 -6.94 23.60 12.23
C MET A 79 -8.28 24.15 12.72
N VAL A 80 -8.81 23.66 13.84
CA VAL A 80 -10.04 24.19 14.45
C VAL A 80 -9.89 25.67 14.82
N PHE A 81 -8.68 26.15 15.11
CA PHE A 81 -8.43 27.59 15.35
C PHE A 81 -8.25 28.39 14.06
N ILE A 82 -7.70 27.77 13.00
CA ILE A 82 -7.48 28.45 11.71
C ILE A 82 -8.81 28.70 10.98
N PHE A 83 -9.77 27.77 11.04
CA PHE A 83 -11.02 27.89 10.30
C PHE A 83 -11.86 29.14 10.67
N PRO A 84 -12.18 29.40 11.96
CA PRO A 84 -12.92 30.60 12.34
C PRO A 84 -12.17 31.90 12.00
N TRP A 85 -10.85 31.91 12.13
CA TRP A 85 -10.05 33.05 11.71
C TRP A 85 -10.19 33.30 10.20
N ALA A 86 -10.07 32.25 9.38
CA ALA A 86 -10.14 32.37 7.92
C ALA A 86 -11.51 32.85 7.43
N THR A 87 -12.61 32.45 8.11
CA THR A 87 -13.96 32.90 7.75
C THR A 87 -14.24 34.33 8.17
N VAL A 88 -13.70 34.77 9.31
CA VAL A 88 -13.94 36.11 9.86
C VAL A 88 -12.99 37.16 9.28
N PHE A 89 -11.77 36.78 8.89
CA PHE A 89 -10.75 37.70 8.38
C PHE A 89 -11.24 38.53 7.18
N GLY A 90 -12.05 37.95 6.30
CA GLY A 90 -12.63 38.63 5.12
C GLY A 90 -13.94 39.38 5.38
N SER A 91 -14.41 39.46 6.63
CA SER A 91 -15.70 40.10 6.94
C SER A 91 -15.62 41.63 6.82
N HIS A 92 -16.37 42.19 5.88
CA HIS A 92 -16.39 43.63 5.60
C HIS A 92 -16.78 44.46 6.83
N GLU A 93 -17.72 43.97 7.64
CA GLU A 93 -18.23 44.66 8.84
C GLU A 93 -17.10 44.93 9.84
N ILE A 94 -16.29 43.92 10.16
CA ILE A 94 -15.23 44.03 11.16
C ILE A 94 -14.05 44.86 10.62
N ILE A 95 -13.72 44.71 9.34
CA ILE A 95 -12.67 45.50 8.69
C ILE A 95 -13.02 47.00 8.70
N THR A 96 -14.30 47.35 8.50
CA THR A 96 -14.74 48.76 8.53
C THR A 96 -14.81 49.37 9.93
N ALA A 97 -14.90 48.53 10.98
CA ALA A 97 -14.97 48.99 12.36
C ALA A 97 -13.60 49.45 12.91
N ASP A 98 -12.51 48.75 12.57
CA ASP A 98 -11.13 49.18 12.88
C ASP A 98 -10.19 48.78 11.73
N ALA A 99 -9.61 49.78 11.05
CA ALA A 99 -8.69 49.56 9.94
C ALA A 99 -7.40 48.82 10.33
N ARG A 100 -7.06 48.76 11.64
CA ARG A 100 -5.89 48.04 12.16
C ARG A 100 -6.15 46.55 12.36
N TRP A 101 -7.43 46.14 12.41
CA TRP A 101 -7.84 44.76 12.67
C TRP A 101 -7.20 43.77 11.71
N GLY A 102 -7.24 44.06 10.40
CA GLY A 102 -6.69 43.18 9.37
C GLY A 102 -5.20 42.92 9.56
N TRP A 103 -4.41 43.96 9.83
CA TRP A 103 -2.96 43.81 10.01
C TRP A 103 -2.61 43.09 11.31
N PHE A 104 -3.35 43.40 12.40
CA PHE A 104 -3.17 42.76 13.69
C PHE A 104 -3.51 41.26 13.64
N SER A 105 -4.69 40.92 13.14
CA SER A 105 -5.16 39.53 13.02
C SER A 105 -4.29 38.70 12.07
N LEU A 106 -3.77 39.31 11.01
CA LEU A 106 -2.82 38.67 10.11
C LEU A 106 -1.49 38.38 10.82
N ALA A 107 -0.95 39.34 11.56
CA ALA A 107 0.28 39.15 12.33
C ALA A 107 0.13 38.05 13.39
N GLU A 108 -0.98 38.02 14.13
CA GLU A 108 -1.29 36.95 15.09
C GLU A 108 -1.32 35.58 14.42
N MET A 109 -1.98 35.45 13.26
CA MET A 109 -2.04 34.19 12.53
C MET A 109 -0.67 33.74 12.01
N PHE A 110 0.17 34.67 11.53
CA PHE A 110 1.54 34.35 11.12
C PHE A 110 2.40 33.89 12.29
N ILE A 111 2.25 34.51 13.47
CA ILE A 111 2.96 34.08 14.69
C ILE A 111 2.48 32.68 15.11
N PHE A 112 1.17 32.46 15.14
CA PHE A 112 0.56 31.18 15.47
C PHE A 112 1.05 30.07 14.53
N LEU A 113 0.92 30.27 13.21
CA LEU A 113 1.38 29.32 12.21
C LEU A 113 2.91 29.12 12.27
N GLY A 114 3.66 30.19 12.58
CA GLY A 114 5.10 30.12 12.79
C GLY A 114 5.49 29.19 13.94
N ILE A 115 4.77 29.22 15.05
CA ILE A 115 4.97 28.31 16.19
C ILE A 115 4.70 26.85 15.78
N LEU A 116 3.63 26.60 15.01
CA LEU A 116 3.29 25.26 14.52
C LEU A 116 4.36 24.70 13.57
N ILE A 117 4.80 25.52 12.62
CA ILE A 117 5.87 25.16 11.67
C ILE A 117 7.17 24.89 12.43
N LEU A 118 7.50 25.71 13.44
CA LEU A 118 8.69 25.50 14.26
C LEU A 118 8.64 24.15 14.99
N GLY A 119 7.48 23.79 15.56
CA GLY A 119 7.25 22.48 16.15
C GLY A 119 7.43 21.33 15.16
N LEU A 120 6.89 21.47 13.95
CA LEU A 120 7.07 20.48 12.87
C LEU A 120 8.54 20.31 12.48
N VAL A 121 9.23 21.44 12.25
CA VAL A 121 10.64 21.46 11.87
C VAL A 121 11.49 20.82 12.96
N TYR A 122 11.21 21.09 14.24
CA TYR A 122 11.93 20.48 15.35
C TYR A 122 11.83 18.95 15.33
N VAL A 123 10.62 18.41 15.19
CA VAL A 123 10.39 16.95 15.14
C VAL A 123 11.03 16.34 13.89
N TRP A 124 10.96 17.04 12.76
CA TRP A 124 11.59 16.61 11.52
C TRP A 124 13.12 16.55 11.67
N CYS A 125 13.76 17.61 12.16
CA CYS A 125 15.20 17.62 12.41
C CYS A 125 15.64 16.53 13.39
N LYS A 126 14.78 16.14 14.34
CA LYS A 126 15.04 15.05 15.27
C LYS A 126 14.93 13.66 14.63
N GLY A 127 14.34 13.53 13.45
CA GLY A 127 14.18 12.25 12.73
C GLY A 127 13.04 11.39 13.27
N ASP A 128 12.17 11.93 14.12
CA ASP A 128 11.02 11.19 14.67
C ASP A 128 9.99 10.84 13.58
N LEU A 129 10.06 11.50 12.43
CA LEU A 129 9.27 11.23 11.22
C LEU A 129 9.90 10.19 10.28
N ASP A 130 11.14 9.75 10.54
CA ASP A 130 11.82 8.81 9.64
C ASP A 130 11.23 7.41 9.70
N TRP A 131 11.01 6.83 8.52
CA TRP A 131 10.51 5.46 8.40
C TRP A 131 11.65 4.42 8.47
N ILE A 132 11.37 3.26 9.09
CA ILE A 132 12.30 2.14 9.08
C ILE A 132 12.30 1.52 7.68
N LYS A 133 13.39 1.72 6.94
CA LYS A 133 13.63 0.99 5.70
C LYS A 133 14.23 -0.38 6.07
N PRO A 134 13.59 -1.51 5.71
CA PRO A 134 14.22 -2.81 5.90
C PRO A 134 15.53 -2.82 5.11
N LYS A 135 16.63 -3.13 5.78
CA LYS A 135 17.91 -3.40 5.12
C LYS A 135 17.94 -4.89 4.83
N PRO A 136 17.69 -5.34 3.59
CA PRO A 136 17.73 -6.76 3.29
C PRO A 136 19.15 -7.25 3.56
N ALA A 137 19.27 -8.25 4.44
CA ALA A 137 20.52 -8.96 4.62
C ALA A 137 20.74 -9.79 3.35
N VAL A 138 21.59 -9.32 2.46
CA VAL A 138 21.93 -10.06 1.24
C VAL A 138 22.82 -11.23 1.66
N PRO A 139 22.41 -12.50 1.48
CA PRO A 139 23.23 -13.64 1.85
C PRO A 139 24.50 -13.64 1.00
N THR A 140 25.67 -13.56 1.63
CA THR A 140 26.95 -13.72 0.94
C THR A 140 27.26 -15.21 0.85
N THR A 141 27.32 -15.74 -0.37
CA THR A 141 27.74 -17.13 -0.59
C THR A 141 29.24 -17.14 -0.90
N ASN A 142 29.97 -18.15 -0.40
CA ASN A 142 31.37 -18.42 -0.80
C ASN A 142 31.41 -19.07 -2.21
N ALA A 143 30.54 -18.64 -3.10
CA ALA A 143 30.58 -19.04 -4.50
C ALA A 143 31.62 -18.19 -5.22
N ASN A 144 32.39 -18.79 -6.14
CA ASN A 144 33.33 -18.08 -7.01
C ASN A 144 32.59 -17.30 -8.13
N ILE A 145 31.41 -16.76 -7.83
CA ILE A 145 30.53 -16.07 -8.76
C ILE A 145 30.54 -14.60 -8.36
N PRO A 146 31.03 -13.70 -9.22
CA PRO A 146 31.07 -12.28 -8.91
C PRO A 146 29.63 -11.73 -8.82
N ALA A 147 29.37 -10.85 -7.85
CA ALA A 147 28.05 -10.23 -7.63
C ALA A 147 27.49 -9.54 -8.89
N SER A 148 28.38 -8.98 -9.72
CA SER A 148 28.03 -8.34 -11.00
C SER A 148 27.37 -9.29 -12.01
N LEU A 149 27.59 -10.61 -11.91
CA LEU A 149 26.91 -11.58 -12.76
C LEU A 149 25.42 -11.65 -12.42
N TYR A 150 25.07 -11.59 -11.13
CA TYR A 150 23.67 -11.58 -10.70
C TYR A 150 22.97 -10.29 -11.14
N ASP A 151 23.66 -9.14 -11.07
CA ASP A 151 23.12 -7.87 -11.55
C ASP A 151 22.83 -7.94 -13.07
N GLN A 152 23.76 -8.51 -13.85
CA GLN A 152 23.57 -8.72 -15.29
C GLN A 152 22.41 -9.67 -15.59
N LEU A 153 22.30 -10.79 -14.86
CA LEU A 153 21.21 -11.75 -15.03
C LEU A 153 19.86 -11.15 -14.65
N ASN A 154 19.77 -10.36 -13.58
CA ASN A 154 18.54 -9.67 -13.21
C ASN A 154 18.12 -8.64 -14.26
N ILE A 155 19.08 -7.94 -14.88
CA ILE A 155 18.82 -7.04 -16.01
C ILE A 155 18.33 -7.83 -17.23
N GLU A 156 18.96 -8.97 -17.56
CA GLU A 156 18.56 -9.81 -18.68
C GLU A 156 17.18 -10.45 -18.48
N GLN A 157 16.93 -11.02 -17.30
CA GLN A 157 15.68 -11.69 -16.91
C GLN A 157 14.54 -10.72 -16.60
N GLY A 158 14.83 -9.48 -16.18
CA GLY A 158 13.84 -8.41 -16.00
C GLY A 158 13.11 -8.07 -17.30
N THR A 159 13.76 -8.31 -18.44
CA THR A 159 13.14 -8.41 -19.77
C THR A 159 12.61 -9.82 -20.02
N PHE A 160 11.69 -10.29 -19.16
CA PHE A 160 11.04 -11.58 -19.41
C PHE A 160 10.23 -11.50 -20.70
N LYS A 161 10.75 -12.08 -21.79
CA LYS A 161 9.95 -12.36 -22.97
C LYS A 161 8.93 -13.41 -22.58
N VAL A 162 7.71 -12.97 -22.26
CA VAL A 162 6.55 -13.84 -22.09
C VAL A 162 6.47 -14.70 -23.35
N ARG A 163 6.78 -16.00 -23.21
CA ARG A 163 6.51 -16.94 -24.30
C ARG A 163 5.01 -16.85 -24.54
N PRO A 164 4.55 -16.58 -25.77
CA PRO A 164 3.13 -16.63 -26.04
C PRO A 164 2.66 -18.01 -25.61
N PHE A 165 1.59 -18.06 -24.81
CA PHE A 165 0.95 -19.32 -24.48
C PHE A 165 0.43 -19.91 -25.78
N ALA A 166 1.24 -20.74 -26.43
CA ALA A 166 0.76 -21.66 -27.42
C ALA A 166 0.01 -22.72 -26.61
N ALA A 167 -1.30 -22.57 -26.53
CA ALA A 167 -2.15 -23.73 -26.36
C ALA A 167 -1.85 -24.61 -27.58
N GLU A 168 -0.84 -25.47 -27.49
CA GLU A 168 -0.82 -26.64 -28.34
C GLU A 168 -2.16 -27.30 -28.09
N PRO A 169 -3.07 -27.34 -29.08
CA PRO A 169 -4.29 -28.11 -28.91
C PRO A 169 -3.80 -29.50 -28.56
N ALA A 170 -4.25 -30.03 -27.42
CA ALA A 170 -3.97 -31.39 -27.03
C ALA A 170 -4.25 -32.27 -28.25
N LEU A 171 -3.19 -32.64 -28.96
CA LEU A 171 -3.27 -33.51 -30.11
C LEU A 171 -3.91 -34.77 -29.54
N ALA A 172 -5.15 -35.00 -29.98
CA ALA A 172 -5.90 -36.19 -29.65
C ALA A 172 -4.92 -37.36 -29.75
N THR A 173 -4.84 -38.12 -28.65
CA THR A 173 -4.05 -39.35 -28.61
C THR A 173 -4.65 -40.32 -29.63
N THR A 174 -4.26 -40.18 -30.90
CA THR A 174 -4.49 -41.17 -31.93
C THR A 174 -3.37 -42.19 -31.76
N THR A 175 -3.69 -43.27 -31.07
CA THR A 175 -2.92 -44.52 -31.11
C THR A 175 -2.82 -45.00 -32.57
N ALA A 176 -1.63 -44.91 -33.16
CA ALA A 176 -1.22 -45.67 -34.34
C ALA A 176 0.33 -45.78 -34.36
N PRO A 177 0.89 -46.86 -34.92
CA PRO A 177 2.04 -47.55 -34.35
C PRO A 177 3.40 -46.92 -34.65
N VAL A 178 4.33 -47.19 -33.74
CA VAL A 178 5.76 -46.86 -33.79
C VAL A 178 6.40 -47.36 -35.09
N ALA A 179 6.71 -46.42 -35.98
CA ALA A 179 7.71 -46.62 -37.03
C ALA A 179 8.97 -45.84 -36.62
N ALA A 180 10.03 -46.59 -36.36
CA ALA A 180 11.33 -46.06 -36.00
C ALA A 180 11.91 -45.19 -37.12
N THR A 181 12.60 -44.13 -36.68
CA THR A 181 13.71 -43.37 -37.32
C THR A 181 13.38 -41.89 -37.38
N THR A 182 13.94 -41.09 -36.47
CA THR A 182 14.93 -40.04 -36.77
C THR A 182 15.52 -39.54 -35.45
N GLU A 183 16.84 -39.44 -35.45
CA GLU A 183 17.79 -39.04 -34.40
C GLU A 183 17.32 -37.92 -33.43
N PRO A 184 17.56 -38.04 -32.10
CA PRO A 184 17.30 -36.95 -31.18
C PRO A 184 18.30 -35.81 -31.42
N ALA A 185 17.79 -34.61 -31.71
CA ALA A 185 18.59 -33.40 -31.78
C ALA A 185 19.44 -33.23 -30.50
N PRO A 186 20.72 -32.85 -30.60
CA PRO A 186 21.61 -32.85 -29.44
C PRO A 186 21.17 -31.80 -28.43
N VAL A 187 20.76 -32.26 -27.25
CA VAL A 187 20.53 -31.40 -26.08
C VAL A 187 21.84 -30.68 -25.76
N ARG A 188 21.91 -29.37 -26.02
CA ARG A 188 23.04 -28.54 -25.60
C ARG A 188 23.09 -28.53 -24.08
N LYS A 189 24.04 -29.27 -23.52
CA LYS A 189 24.33 -29.26 -22.08
C LYS A 189 24.72 -27.84 -21.67
N PRO A 190 24.27 -27.34 -20.51
CA PRO A 190 24.79 -26.09 -19.97
C PRO A 190 26.31 -26.20 -19.86
N MET A 191 27.02 -25.19 -20.37
CA MET A 191 28.49 -25.14 -20.44
C MET A 191 29.12 -25.07 -19.04
N PHE A 192 28.32 -24.81 -18.01
CA PHE A 192 28.73 -24.71 -16.62
C PHE A 192 28.31 -25.95 -15.82
N LYS A 193 29.31 -26.69 -15.32
CA LYS A 193 29.12 -27.70 -14.27
C LYS A 193 29.62 -27.12 -12.95
N PRO A 194 28.75 -26.64 -12.05
CA PRO A 194 29.19 -26.22 -10.73
C PRO A 194 29.80 -27.41 -10.00
N THR A 195 31.06 -27.28 -9.60
CA THR A 195 31.71 -28.25 -8.71
C THR A 195 31.51 -27.76 -7.29
N PHE A 196 30.57 -28.37 -6.57
CA PHE A 196 30.39 -28.12 -5.16
C PHE A 196 31.50 -28.84 -4.39
N LYS A 197 32.40 -28.09 -3.75
CA LYS A 197 33.28 -28.68 -2.73
C LYS A 197 32.39 -29.02 -1.54
N LYS A 198 32.40 -30.27 -1.10
CA LYS A 198 31.80 -30.64 0.18
C LYS A 198 32.43 -29.76 1.27
N PRO A 199 31.63 -29.23 2.22
CA PRO A 199 32.20 -28.62 3.41
C PRO A 199 33.10 -29.66 4.09
N ALA A 200 34.29 -29.25 4.49
CA ALA A 200 35.14 -30.09 5.34
C ALA A 200 34.38 -30.27 6.65
N ASP A 201 34.29 -31.52 7.11
CA ASP A 201 33.73 -31.86 8.41
C ASP A 201 34.64 -31.22 9.49
N GLU A 202 34.14 -30.16 10.14
CA GLU A 202 34.59 -29.66 11.45
C GLU A 202 33.44 -29.82 12.45
#